data_AF-A0A6A3F4Q7-F1
#
_entry.id   AF-A0A6A3F4Q7-F1
#
_cell.length_a   1.000
_cell.length_b   1.000
_cell.length_c   1.000
_cell.angle_alpha   90.00
_cell.angle_beta   90.00
_cell.angle_gamma   90.00
#
_symmetry.space_group_name_H-M   'P 1'
#
loop_
_entity.id
_entity.type
_entity.pdbx_description
1 polymer ?
#
loop_
_entity_poly.entity_id
_entity_poly.type
_entity_poly.pdbx_seq_one_letter_code
_entity_poly.pdbx_strand_id
1 'polypeptide(L)'
;MPRESNRARLIRKHGTPLNARLLRLYARVLHDDEDVEHDQLDDAILSRLANILSSRYVSPRIQEVCKPKFNWFIHEQSGRGFLRSFCMEIGSFHKLVELIQDHEVFACIPGKKKKASVAAHLLVFLKYIGTPGSDACVEQLGETFEVGNGVAFNCIERTTTALLALYRHAVSWPSPSEREELLL
;
A
#
# COMPACT_ATOMS: atom_id res chain seq x y z
N MET A 1 6.92 -22.40 -8.12
CA MET A 1 5.58 -22.49 -8.77
C MET A 1 4.67 -21.46 -8.14
N PRO A 2 3.93 -20.63 -8.91
CA PRO A 2 2.98 -19.67 -8.35
C PRO A 2 1.87 -20.39 -7.57
N ARG A 3 1.55 -19.93 -6.36
CA ARG A 3 0.44 -20.46 -5.58
C ARG A 3 -0.89 -20.07 -6.22
N GLU A 4 -1.73 -21.06 -6.46
CA GLU A 4 -3.08 -20.84 -6.99
C GLU A 4 -3.94 -20.04 -5.98
N SER A 5 -4.64 -19.01 -6.46
CA SER A 5 -5.55 -18.25 -5.60
C SER A 5 -6.79 -19.07 -5.22
N ASN A 6 -7.36 -18.81 -4.03
CA ASN A 6 -8.63 -19.43 -3.62
C ASN A 6 -9.75 -19.23 -4.65
N ARG A 7 -9.78 -18.07 -5.32
CA ARG A 7 -10.75 -17.78 -6.39
C ARG A 7 -10.54 -18.69 -7.59
N ALA A 8 -9.32 -18.81 -8.09
CA ALA A 8 -9.00 -19.68 -9.21
C ALA A 8 -9.34 -21.14 -8.91
N ARG A 9 -9.03 -21.60 -7.69
CA ARG A 9 -9.38 -22.94 -7.22
C ARG A 9 -10.89 -23.19 -7.22
N LEU A 10 -11.68 -22.22 -6.75
CA LEU A 10 -13.15 -22.34 -6.74
C LEU A 10 -13.75 -22.28 -8.15
N ILE A 11 -13.24 -21.40 -9.02
CA ILE A 11 -13.67 -21.34 -10.43
C ILE A 11 -13.43 -22.67 -11.10
N ARG A 12 -12.24 -23.28 -10.92
CA ARG A 12 -11.97 -24.61 -11.45
C ARG A 12 -12.91 -25.65 -10.86
N LYS A 13 -13.06 -25.68 -9.53
CA LYS A 13 -13.93 -26.66 -8.83
C LYS A 13 -15.37 -26.65 -9.38
N HIS A 14 -15.94 -25.47 -9.59
CA HIS A 14 -17.31 -25.33 -10.07
C HIS A 14 -17.43 -25.34 -11.61
N GLY A 15 -16.36 -24.97 -12.33
CA GLY A 15 -16.35 -24.90 -13.79
C GLY A 15 -16.01 -26.22 -14.49
N THR A 16 -15.09 -27.03 -13.95
CA THR A 16 -14.73 -28.34 -14.51
C THR A 16 -15.92 -29.28 -14.75
N PRO A 17 -16.92 -29.41 -13.85
CA PRO A 17 -18.04 -30.33 -14.08
C PRO A 17 -19.05 -29.83 -15.11
N LEU A 18 -19.02 -28.56 -15.53
CA LEU A 18 -20.06 -27.98 -16.39
C LEU A 18 -20.21 -28.69 -17.73
N ASN A 19 -19.10 -29.02 -18.40
CA ASN A 19 -19.16 -29.69 -19.70
C ASN A 19 -19.85 -31.06 -19.61
N ALA A 20 -19.53 -31.84 -18.59
CA ALA A 20 -20.16 -33.14 -18.37
C ALA A 20 -21.64 -33.01 -18.00
N ARG A 21 -22.00 -31.97 -17.24
CA ARG A 21 -23.38 -31.73 -16.81
C ARG A 21 -24.24 -31.18 -17.96
N LEU A 22 -23.71 -30.30 -18.81
CA LEU A 22 -24.38 -29.86 -20.04
C LEU A 22 -24.71 -31.03 -20.96
N LEU A 23 -23.77 -31.97 -21.16
CA LEU A 23 -24.03 -33.17 -21.96
C LEU A 23 -25.16 -34.04 -21.37
N ARG A 24 -25.22 -34.17 -20.04
CA ARG A 24 -26.31 -34.89 -19.36
C ARG A 24 -27.64 -34.17 -19.48
N LEU A 25 -27.65 -32.84 -19.36
CA LEU A 25 -28.84 -32.02 -19.58
C LEU A 25 -29.36 -32.18 -21.02
N TYR A 26 -28.49 -32.12 -22.03
CA TYR A 26 -28.87 -32.39 -23.41
C TYR A 26 -29.49 -33.77 -23.60
N ALA A 27 -28.91 -34.81 -22.99
CA ALA A 27 -29.46 -36.16 -23.06
C ALA A 27 -30.85 -36.24 -22.40
N ARG A 28 -31.02 -35.65 -21.22
CA ARG A 28 -32.32 -35.61 -20.51
C ARG A 28 -33.39 -34.89 -21.32
N VAL A 29 -33.08 -33.74 -21.89
CA VAL A 29 -34.00 -32.96 -22.76
C VAL A 29 -34.39 -33.75 -24.01
N LEU A 30 -33.47 -34.50 -24.62
CA LEU A 30 -33.77 -35.35 -25.78
C LEU A 30 -34.69 -36.53 -25.44
N HIS A 31 -34.61 -37.04 -24.21
CA HIS A 31 -35.39 -38.18 -23.73
C HIS A 31 -36.64 -37.79 -22.94
N ASP A 32 -36.93 -36.49 -22.82
CA ASP A 32 -38.05 -35.96 -22.02
C ASP A 32 -38.01 -36.45 -20.56
N ASP A 33 -36.80 -36.58 -20.01
CA ASP A 33 -36.52 -37.09 -18.67
C ASP A 33 -36.39 -35.91 -17.68
N GLU A 34 -37.48 -35.61 -16.98
CA GLU A 34 -37.51 -34.57 -15.95
C GLU A 34 -36.85 -35.06 -14.65
N ASP A 35 -35.73 -34.46 -14.28
CA ASP A 35 -35.05 -34.73 -13.01
C ASP A 35 -34.79 -33.42 -12.27
N VAL A 36 -35.73 -33.10 -11.39
CA VAL A 36 -35.77 -31.88 -10.59
C VAL A 36 -34.55 -31.75 -9.67
N GLU A 37 -34.02 -32.87 -9.14
CA GLU A 37 -32.85 -32.84 -8.26
C GLU A 37 -31.61 -32.42 -9.04
N HIS A 38 -31.42 -32.96 -10.25
CA HIS A 38 -30.31 -32.60 -11.11
C HIS A 38 -30.38 -31.15 -11.58
N ASP A 39 -31.58 -30.63 -11.85
CA ASP A 39 -31.78 -29.24 -12.27
C ASP A 39 -31.48 -28.27 -11.12
N GLN A 40 -31.95 -28.57 -9.90
CA GLN A 40 -31.61 -27.79 -8.71
C GLN A 40 -30.08 -27.76 -8.46
N LEU A 41 -29.40 -28.88 -8.69
CA LEU A 41 -27.94 -28.95 -8.58
C LEU A 41 -27.24 -28.09 -9.65
N ASP A 42 -27.72 -28.11 -10.90
CA ASP A 42 -27.20 -27.28 -11.99
C ASP A 42 -27.36 -25.79 -11.67
N ASP A 43 -28.56 -25.38 -11.27
CA ASP A 43 -28.86 -24.00 -10.88
C ASP A 43 -28.02 -23.53 -9.70
N ALA A 44 -27.80 -24.39 -8.70
CA ALA A 44 -26.94 -24.09 -7.56
C ALA A 44 -25.47 -23.90 -7.97
N ILE A 45 -24.95 -24.75 -8.87
CA ILE A 45 -23.57 -24.64 -9.37
C ILE A 45 -23.41 -23.35 -10.19
N LEU A 46 -24.34 -23.06 -11.11
CA LEU A 46 -24.33 -21.87 -11.95
C LEU A 46 -24.42 -20.60 -11.10
N SER A 47 -25.35 -20.55 -10.14
CA SER A 47 -25.51 -19.43 -9.21
C SER A 47 -24.25 -19.20 -8.38
N ARG A 48 -23.59 -20.27 -7.92
CA ARG A 48 -22.34 -20.16 -7.17
C ARG A 48 -21.20 -19.62 -8.02
N LEU A 49 -21.07 -20.09 -9.26
CA LEU A 49 -20.08 -19.61 -10.23
C LEU A 49 -20.29 -18.14 -10.58
N ALA A 50 -21.53 -17.74 -10.87
CA ALA A 50 -21.87 -16.36 -11.17
C ALA A 50 -21.46 -15.42 -10.02
N ASN A 51 -21.70 -15.82 -8.77
CA ASN A 51 -21.27 -15.07 -7.58
C ASN A 51 -19.74 -14.95 -7.43
N ILE A 52 -18.99 -15.99 -7.80
CA ILE A 52 -17.51 -15.95 -7.77
C ILE A 52 -16.96 -15.10 -8.93
N LEU A 53 -17.64 -15.13 -10.08
CA LEU A 53 -17.24 -14.37 -11.26
C LEU A 53 -17.54 -12.88 -11.12
N SER A 54 -18.66 -12.52 -10.47
CA SER A 54 -19.07 -11.13 -10.24
C SER A 54 -18.19 -10.37 -9.26
N SER A 55 -17.38 -11.08 -8.45
CA SER A 55 -16.49 -10.50 -7.46
C SER A 55 -15.01 -10.78 -7.77
N ARG A 56 -14.16 -9.79 -7.49
CA ARG A 56 -12.69 -9.94 -7.62
C ARG A 56 -12.11 -10.88 -6.57
N TYR A 57 -12.72 -10.92 -5.39
CA TYR A 57 -12.29 -11.70 -4.23
C TYR A 57 -13.44 -12.56 -3.72
N VAL A 58 -13.13 -13.79 -3.31
CA VAL A 58 -14.12 -14.76 -2.79
C VAL A 58 -14.72 -14.31 -1.46
N SER A 59 -13.93 -13.59 -0.67
CA SER A 59 -14.33 -13.04 0.61
C SER A 59 -14.22 -11.52 0.54
N PRO A 60 -15.11 -10.78 1.23
CA PRO A 60 -14.97 -9.33 1.35
C PRO A 60 -13.62 -9.03 2.00
N ARG A 61 -12.90 -8.05 1.46
CA ARG A 61 -11.65 -7.57 2.07
C ARG A 61 -12.03 -6.71 3.27
N ILE A 62 -11.85 -7.25 4.46
CA ILE A 62 -11.97 -6.47 5.70
C ILE A 62 -10.71 -5.60 5.79
N GLN A 63 -10.90 -4.28 5.77
CA GLN A 63 -9.82 -3.35 6.01
C GLN A 63 -9.75 -3.09 7.52
N GLU A 64 -8.68 -3.55 8.16
CA GLU A 64 -8.40 -3.15 9.53
C GLU A 64 -8.17 -1.63 9.57
N VAL A 65 -8.90 -0.95 10.46
CA VAL A 65 -8.76 0.49 10.65
C VAL A 65 -7.60 0.69 11.63
N CYS A 66 -6.39 0.87 11.09
CA CYS A 66 -5.26 1.32 11.88
C CYS A 66 -5.30 2.84 12.00
N LYS A 67 -5.11 3.38 13.22
CA LYS A 67 -5.03 4.81 13.47
C LYS A 67 -3.55 5.19 13.60
N PRO A 68 -2.95 5.81 12.59
CA PRO A 68 -1.51 6.06 12.61
C PRO A 68 -1.10 7.00 13.76
N LYS A 69 0.06 6.74 14.36
CA LYS A 69 0.63 7.52 15.48
C LYS A 69 1.34 8.81 15.08
N PHE A 70 1.17 9.28 13.84
CA PHE A 70 1.91 10.45 13.33
C PHE A 70 1.72 11.71 14.18
N ASN A 71 0.48 12.04 14.57
CA ASN A 71 0.20 13.26 15.34
C ASN A 71 0.90 13.25 16.71
N TRP A 72 0.99 12.08 17.34
CA TRP A 72 1.69 11.91 18.60
C TRP A 72 3.18 12.27 18.46
N PHE A 73 3.84 11.76 17.43
CA PHE A 73 5.25 12.06 17.17
C PHE A 73 5.51 13.54 16.84
N ILE A 74 4.57 14.22 16.17
CA ILE A 74 4.73 15.62 15.78
C ILE A 74 4.47 16.57 16.96
N HIS A 75 3.43 16.31 17.75
CA HIS A 75 2.93 17.31 18.71
C HIS A 75 3.23 16.98 20.16
N GLU A 76 3.37 15.70 20.52
CA GLU A 76 3.48 15.26 21.92
C GLU A 76 4.90 14.87 22.33
N GLN A 77 5.79 14.62 21.35
CA GLN A 77 7.18 14.26 21.59
C GLN A 77 8.00 15.49 22.05
N SER A 78 8.78 15.35 23.13
CA SER A 78 9.74 16.39 23.53
C SER A 78 10.81 16.62 22.44
N GLY A 79 11.34 17.83 22.30
CA GLY A 79 12.35 18.16 21.28
C GLY A 79 13.59 17.24 21.32
N ARG A 80 14.07 16.90 22.53
CA ARG A 80 15.17 15.92 22.71
C ARG A 80 14.76 14.50 22.28
N GLY A 81 13.54 14.08 22.59
CA GLY A 81 13.00 12.80 22.16
C GLY A 81 12.82 12.74 20.65
N PHE A 82 12.40 13.84 20.02
CA PHE A 82 12.26 13.95 18.57
C PHE A 82 13.64 13.82 17.89
N LEU A 83 14.63 14.58 18.35
CA LEU A 83 16.01 14.52 17.85
C LEU A 83 16.60 13.11 17.98
N ARG A 84 16.37 12.43 19.11
CA ARG A 84 16.84 11.06 19.32
C ARG A 84 16.17 10.05 18.39
N SER A 85 14.88 10.21 18.11
CA SER A 85 14.11 9.26 17.30
C SER A 85 14.29 9.45 15.80
N PHE A 86 14.50 10.69 15.35
CA PHE A 86 14.47 11.07 13.92
C PHE A 86 15.75 11.75 13.44
N CYS A 87 16.77 11.86 14.31
CA CYS A 87 18.07 12.47 14.01
C CYS A 87 17.99 13.91 13.47
N MET A 88 16.89 14.62 13.75
CA MET A 88 16.64 15.97 13.27
C MET A 88 15.89 16.78 14.33
N GLU A 89 16.16 18.08 14.42
CA GLU A 89 15.37 18.97 15.27
C GLU A 89 13.98 19.24 14.69
N ILE A 90 12.97 19.40 15.54
CA ILE A 90 11.58 19.60 15.10
C ILE A 90 11.41 20.86 14.23
N GLY A 91 12.18 21.92 14.50
CA GLY A 91 12.14 23.15 13.68
C GLY A 91 12.65 22.91 12.26
N SER A 92 13.78 22.21 12.11
CA SER A 92 14.33 21.82 10.80
C SER A 92 13.41 20.86 10.06
N PHE A 93 12.75 19.96 10.79
CA PHE A 93 11.72 19.08 10.24
C PHE A 93 10.59 19.88 9.58
N HIS A 94 10.00 20.86 10.27
CA HIS A 94 8.92 21.67 9.70
C HIS A 94 9.37 22.46 8.47
N LYS A 95 10.57 23.07 8.49
CA LYS A 95 11.15 23.74 7.32
C LYS A 95 11.27 22.79 6.13
N LEU A 96 11.73 21.56 6.37
CA LEU A 96 11.87 20.57 5.30
C LEU A 96 10.51 20.13 4.75
N VAL A 97 9.48 20.00 5.61
CA VAL A 97 8.11 19.75 5.17
C VAL A 97 7.63 20.85 4.24
N GLU A 98 7.80 22.13 4.62
CA GLU A 98 7.41 23.28 3.79
C GLU A 98 8.11 23.28 2.43
N LEU A 99 9.40 22.92 2.39
CA LEU A 99 10.17 22.85 1.14
C LEU A 99 9.66 21.79 0.15
N ILE A 100 9.13 20.66 0.65
CA ILE A 100 8.68 19.55 -0.21
C ILE A 100 7.16 19.45 -0.35
N GLN A 101 6.37 20.28 0.35
CA GLN A 101 4.92 20.07 0.47
C GLN A 101 4.17 20.12 -0.86
N ASP A 102 4.65 20.93 -1.80
CA ASP A 102 4.02 21.17 -3.11
C ASP A 102 4.50 20.19 -4.19
N HIS A 103 5.37 19.24 -3.85
CA HIS A 103 5.87 18.26 -4.80
C HIS A 103 4.74 17.32 -5.28
N GLU A 104 4.66 17.09 -6.60
CA GLU A 104 3.57 16.34 -7.26
C GLU A 104 3.35 14.92 -6.70
N VAL A 105 4.42 14.32 -6.18
CA VAL A 105 4.38 12.99 -5.56
C VAL A 105 3.42 12.90 -4.36
N PHE A 106 3.17 14.02 -3.68
CA PHE A 106 2.23 14.12 -2.57
C PHE A 106 0.82 14.54 -3.00
N ALA A 107 0.63 14.96 -4.26
CA ALA A 107 -0.67 15.39 -4.78
C ALA A 107 -1.73 14.28 -4.67
N CYS A 108 -2.97 14.67 -4.35
CA CYS A 108 -4.09 13.76 -4.31
C CYS A 108 -4.57 13.43 -5.73
N ILE A 109 -4.90 12.17 -5.99
CA ILE A 109 -5.46 11.74 -7.28
C ILE A 109 -6.99 11.67 -7.14
N PRO A 110 -7.76 12.31 -8.03
CA PRO A 110 -9.23 12.22 -8.02
C PRO A 110 -9.72 10.78 -8.00
N GLY A 111 -10.71 10.48 -7.15
CA GLY A 111 -11.26 9.14 -7.00
C GLY A 111 -10.40 8.15 -6.19
N LYS A 112 -9.28 8.59 -5.60
CA LYS A 112 -8.45 7.79 -4.69
C LYS A 112 -8.55 8.28 -3.25
N LYS A 113 -8.24 7.39 -2.30
CA LYS A 113 -8.14 7.75 -0.88
C LYS A 113 -7.03 8.81 -0.71
N LYS A 114 -7.29 9.79 0.16
CA LYS A 114 -6.32 10.82 0.54
C LYS A 114 -5.04 10.16 1.07
N LYS A 115 -3.88 10.63 0.61
CA LYS A 115 -2.56 10.21 1.09
C LYS A 115 -2.35 10.73 2.52
N ALA A 116 -1.39 10.16 3.25
CA ALA A 116 -0.95 10.73 4.52
C ALA A 116 -0.34 12.13 4.28
N SER A 117 -0.22 12.93 5.34
CA SER A 117 0.39 14.26 5.24
C SER A 117 1.87 14.15 4.85
N VAL A 118 2.40 15.23 4.28
CA VAL A 118 3.82 15.32 3.92
C VAL A 118 4.71 15.16 5.15
N ALA A 119 4.31 15.74 6.28
CA ALA A 119 4.95 15.54 7.57
C ALA A 119 5.00 14.06 7.99
N ALA A 120 3.92 13.31 7.80
CA ALA A 120 3.90 11.87 8.10
C ALA A 120 4.83 11.08 7.17
N HIS A 121 4.88 11.41 5.88
CA HIS A 121 5.81 10.79 4.95
C HIS A 121 7.27 11.03 5.38
N LEU A 122 7.61 12.28 5.71
CA LEU A 122 8.94 12.66 6.14
C LEU A 122 9.34 11.99 7.47
N LEU A 123 8.42 11.86 8.44
CA LEU A 123 8.70 11.14 9.69
C LEU A 123 9.10 9.69 9.46
N VAL A 124 8.36 8.97 8.61
CA VAL A 124 8.67 7.57 8.29
C VAL A 124 10.03 7.48 7.62
N PHE A 125 10.32 8.40 6.69
CA PHE A 125 11.62 8.47 6.02
C PHE A 125 12.76 8.74 6.99
N LEU A 126 12.65 9.75 7.86
CA LEU A 126 13.67 10.07 8.86
C LEU A 126 13.91 8.92 9.82
N LYS A 127 12.85 8.25 10.25
CA LYS A 127 12.98 7.04 11.09
C LYS A 127 13.70 5.92 10.35
N TYR A 128 13.40 5.72 9.07
CA TYR A 128 14.06 4.72 8.23
C TYR A 128 15.56 4.98 8.10
N ILE A 129 15.96 6.18 7.67
CA ILE A 129 17.38 6.51 7.49
C ILE A 129 18.15 6.65 8.81
N GLY A 130 17.47 7.01 9.90
CA GLY A 130 18.06 7.15 11.23
C GLY A 130 18.15 5.83 12.01
N THR A 131 17.57 4.75 11.50
CA THR A 131 17.63 3.42 12.14
C THR A 131 18.78 2.61 11.52
N PRO A 132 19.74 2.12 12.32
CA PRO A 132 20.88 1.36 11.79
C PRO A 132 20.52 -0.11 11.51
N GLY A 133 21.16 -0.68 10.49
CA GLY A 133 21.20 -2.13 10.26
C GLY A 133 19.87 -2.77 9.86
N SER A 134 19.63 -3.98 10.33
CA SER A 134 18.44 -4.80 10.01
C SER A 134 17.13 -4.23 10.56
N ASP A 135 17.20 -3.29 11.49
CA ASP A 135 16.04 -2.71 12.16
C ASP A 135 15.34 -1.66 11.28
N ALA A 136 16.00 -1.20 10.21
CA ALA A 136 15.42 -0.33 9.18
C ALA A 136 14.56 -1.13 8.18
N CYS A 137 13.65 -1.98 8.65
CA CYS A 137 12.72 -2.71 7.79
C CYS A 137 11.30 -2.10 7.84
N VAL A 138 10.50 -2.35 6.80
CA VAL A 138 9.17 -1.77 6.65
C VAL A 138 8.16 -2.32 7.67
N GLU A 139 8.43 -3.52 8.18
CA GLU A 139 7.69 -4.17 9.26
C GLU A 139 7.82 -3.38 10.56
N GLN A 140 9.06 -3.08 10.98
CA GLN A 140 9.34 -2.31 12.20
C GLN A 140 8.81 -0.88 12.12
N LEU A 141 8.88 -0.26 10.93
CA LEU A 141 8.26 1.04 10.70
C LEU A 141 6.73 0.96 10.77
N GLY A 142 6.14 -0.09 10.20
CA GLY A 142 4.70 -0.34 10.27
C GLY A 142 4.20 -0.45 11.72
N GLU A 143 4.93 -1.19 12.55
CA GLU A 143 4.67 -1.31 13.99
C GLU A 143 4.86 0.03 14.73
N THR A 144 5.96 0.74 14.47
CA THR A 144 6.27 2.02 15.13
C THR A 144 5.21 3.09 14.88
N PHE A 145 4.73 3.19 13.64
CA PHE A 145 3.79 4.23 13.21
C PHE A 145 2.33 3.78 13.18
N GLU A 146 2.06 2.51 13.46
CA GLU A 146 0.74 1.90 13.31
C GLU A 146 0.18 2.10 11.90
N VAL A 147 0.94 1.63 10.90
CA VAL A 147 0.58 1.66 9.48
C VAL A 147 0.91 0.35 8.80
N GLY A 148 0.22 0.02 7.71
CA GLY A 148 0.57 -1.15 6.91
C GLY A 148 1.93 -0.99 6.21
N ASN A 149 2.67 -2.08 6.03
CA ASN A 149 4.03 -2.08 5.44
C ASN A 149 4.07 -1.36 4.08
N GLY A 150 3.05 -1.56 3.23
CA GLY A 150 2.95 -0.86 1.95
C GLY A 150 2.79 0.65 2.10
N VAL A 151 2.16 1.14 3.16
CA VAL A 151 2.07 2.57 3.46
C VAL A 151 3.43 3.09 3.90
N ALA A 152 4.13 2.38 4.80
CA ALA A 152 5.48 2.76 5.24
C ALA A 152 6.46 2.85 4.03
N PHE A 153 6.46 1.83 3.16
CA PHE A 153 7.26 1.82 1.94
C PHE A 153 6.95 3.02 1.03
N ASN A 154 5.66 3.29 0.77
CA ASN A 154 5.24 4.43 -0.03
C ASN A 154 5.66 5.77 0.60
N CYS A 155 5.66 5.90 1.93
CA CYS A 155 6.12 7.12 2.60
C CYS A 155 7.62 7.35 2.33
N ILE A 156 8.44 6.29 2.41
CA ILE A 156 9.88 6.36 2.14
C ILE A 156 10.12 6.77 0.69
N GLU A 157 9.60 6.00 -0.28
CA GLU A 157 9.84 6.20 -1.70
C GLU A 157 9.45 7.62 -2.17
N ARG A 158 8.29 8.11 -1.73
CA ARG A 158 7.80 9.44 -2.10
C ARG A 158 8.65 10.54 -1.50
N THR A 159 9.06 10.39 -0.23
CA THR A 159 9.94 11.37 0.42
C THR A 159 11.31 11.38 -0.25
N THR A 160 11.88 10.22 -0.55
CA THR A 160 13.14 10.11 -1.31
C THR A 160 13.04 10.84 -2.65
N THR A 161 11.95 10.63 -3.39
CA THR A 161 11.72 11.30 -4.69
C THR A 161 11.70 12.82 -4.53
N ALA A 162 10.93 13.34 -3.56
CA ALA A 162 10.83 14.78 -3.33
C ALA A 162 12.15 15.41 -2.85
N LEU A 163 12.89 14.74 -1.98
CA LEU A 163 14.18 15.23 -1.50
C LEU A 163 15.26 15.20 -2.59
N LEU A 164 15.28 14.18 -3.45
CA LEU A 164 16.20 14.12 -4.58
C LEU A 164 15.94 15.22 -5.61
N ALA A 165 14.69 15.69 -5.75
CA ALA A 165 14.37 16.83 -6.59
C ALA A 165 15.03 18.13 -6.09
N LEU A 166 15.22 18.28 -4.77
CA LEU A 166 15.93 19.42 -4.17
C LEU A 166 17.45 19.32 -4.29
N TYR A 167 18.00 18.14 -4.59
CA TYR A 167 19.45 17.88 -4.57
C TYR A 167 20.24 18.88 -5.41
N ARG A 168 19.75 19.21 -6.62
CA ARG A 168 20.44 20.14 -7.53
C ARG A 168 20.52 21.58 -7.01
N HIS A 169 19.60 21.96 -6.14
CA HIS A 169 19.55 23.29 -5.54
C HIS A 169 20.29 23.35 -4.20
N ALA A 170 20.41 22.22 -3.51
CA ALA A 170 21.03 22.13 -2.19
C ALA A 170 22.51 21.71 -2.22
N VAL A 171 22.92 20.93 -3.22
CA VAL A 171 24.28 20.40 -3.35
C VAL A 171 24.89 20.91 -4.65
N SER A 172 25.74 21.90 -4.52
CA SER A 172 26.57 22.40 -5.61
C SER A 172 28.03 22.46 -5.15
N TRP A 173 28.97 22.32 -6.09
CA TRP A 173 30.36 22.60 -5.80
C TRP A 173 30.53 24.10 -5.64
N PRO A 174 31.21 24.57 -4.58
CA PRO A 174 31.43 25.99 -4.39
C PRO A 174 32.19 26.55 -5.60
N SER A 175 31.73 27.70 -6.07
CA SER A 175 32.37 28.48 -7.13
C SER A 175 33.77 28.94 -6.69
N PRO A 176 34.66 29.34 -7.61
CA PRO A 176 35.99 29.85 -7.25
C PRO A 176 35.94 30.98 -6.21
N SER A 177 34.98 31.89 -6.32
CA SER A 177 34.76 32.98 -5.37
C SER A 177 34.27 32.49 -4.01
N GLU A 178 33.30 31.57 -3.98
CA GLU A 178 32.83 30.96 -2.72
C GLU A 178 33.94 30.13 -2.03
N ARG A 179 34.87 29.54 -2.80
CA ARG A 179 36.04 28.85 -2.24
C ARG A 179 37.02 29.81 -1.59
N GLU A 180 37.20 31.00 -2.14
CA GLU A 180 38.05 32.04 -1.53
C GLU A 180 37.45 32.53 -0.20
N GLU A 181 36.13 32.68 -0.11
CA GLU A 181 35.43 33.02 1.14
C GLU A 181 35.52 31.93 2.21
N LEU A 182 35.55 30.65 1.82
CA LEU A 182 35.68 29.52 2.75
C LEU A 182 37.10 29.32 3.31
N LEU A 183 38.11 29.96 2.70
CA LEU A 183 39.53 29.87 3.09
C LEU A 183 39.99 31.06 3.94
N LEU A 184 39.12 32.05 4.18
CA LEU A 184 39.30 33.17 5.09
C LEU A 184 38.67 32.89 6.46
#